data_AF-A0A2R7KBA7-F1
#
_entry.id   AF-A0A2R7KBA7-F1
#
_cell.length_a   1.000
_cell.length_b   1.000
_cell.length_c   1.000
_cell.angle_alpha   90.00
_cell.angle_beta   90.00
_cell.angle_gamma   90.00
#
_symmetry.space_group_name_H-M   'P 1'
#
loop_
_entity.id
_entity.type
_entity.pdbx_description
1 polymer ?
#
loop_
_entity_poly.entity_id
_entity_poly.type
_entity_poly.pdbx_seq_one_letter_code
_entity_poly.pdbx_strand_id
1 'polypeptide(L)' 'MELALSVLPPTRKKVFLLSRLHGYSYKEISEQLSISPRTVEKHISLAIKQLSGYSYVPAIIFLAEYLR' A
#
# COMPACT_ATOMS: atom_id res chain seq x y z
N MET A 1 -10.96 -1.69 1.84
CA MET A 1 -9.49 -1.53 2.01
C MET A 1 -8.72 -2.81 1.69
N GLU A 2 -9.15 -3.97 2.18
CA GLU A 2 -8.45 -5.25 1.91
C GLU A 2 -8.37 -5.65 0.43
N LEU A 3 -9.43 -5.39 -0.35
CA LEU A 3 -9.47 -5.70 -1.79
C LEU A 3 -8.44 -4.90 -2.61
N ALA A 4 -8.12 -3.67 -2.19
CA ALA A 4 -7.10 -2.85 -2.85
C ALA A 4 -5.68 -3.31 -2.49
N LEU A 5 -5.49 -3.93 -1.32
CA LEU A 5 -4.19 -4.44 -0.90
C LEU A 5 -3.90 -5.85 -1.44
N SER A 6 -4.91 -6.62 -1.86
CA SER A 6 -4.72 -7.95 -2.45
C SER A 6 -4.05 -7.90 -3.83
N VAL A 7 -4.16 -6.79 -4.56
CA VAL A 7 -3.48 -6.60 -5.85
C VAL A 7 -1.99 -6.27 -5.72
N LEU A 8 -1.52 -5.99 -4.50
CA LEU A 8 -0.11 -5.74 -4.23
C LEU A 8 0.63 -7.07 -3.97
N PRO A 9 1.82 -7.27 -4.56
CA PRO A 9 2.70 -8.36 -4.16
C PRO A 9 2.98 -8.35 -2.65
N PRO A 10 3.20 -9.51 -2.02
CA PRO A 10 3.25 -9.65 -0.56
C PRO A 10 4.26 -8.72 0.11
N THR A 11 5.47 -8.59 -0.43
CA THR A 11 6.50 -7.68 0.09
C THR A 11 6.08 -6.21 0.00
N ARG A 12 5.45 -5.83 -1.12
CA ARG A 12 4.97 -4.45 -1.34
C ARG A 12 3.80 -4.11 -0.41
N LYS A 13 2.87 -5.05 -0.22
CA LYS A 13 1.78 -4.94 0.76
C LYS A 13 2.35 -4.74 2.16
N LYS A 14 3.33 -5.55 2.56
CA LYS A 14 3.96 -5.47 3.89
C LYS A 14 4.64 -4.12 4.12
N VAL A 15 5.44 -3.64 3.16
CA VAL A 15 6.09 -2.32 3.22
C VAL A 15 5.06 -1.20 3.32
N PHE A 16 3.99 -1.25 2.52
CA PHE A 16 2.93 -0.24 2.54
C PHE A 16 2.20 -0.19 3.89
N LEU A 17 1.84 -1.36 4.45
CA LEU A 17 1.19 -1.46 5.76
C LEU A 17 2.07 -0.90 6.88
N LEU A 18 3.34 -1.30 6.93
CA LEU A 18 4.28 -0.83 7.95
C LEU A 18 4.43 0.70 7.91
N SER A 19 4.49 1.30 6.72
CA SER A 19 4.61 2.75 6.59
C SER A 19 3.30 3.50 6.86
N ARG A 20 2.17 3.06 6.30
CA ARG A 20 0.91 3.84 6.27
C ARG A 20 -0.04 3.54 7.42
N LEU A 21 -0.05 2.31 7.94
CA LEU A 21 -0.90 1.94 9.08
C LEU A 21 -0.12 1.94 10.39
N HIS A 22 1.11 1.41 10.38
CA HIS A 22 1.89 1.30 11.61
C HIS A 22 2.82 2.49 11.85
N GLY A 23 2.99 3.40 10.88
CA GLY A 23 3.76 4.64 11.04
C GLY A 23 5.28 4.46 11.09
N TYR A 24 5.80 3.28 10.74
CA TYR A 24 7.24 3.06 10.73
C TYR A 24 7.94 3.92 9.67
N SER A 25 9.11 4.44 10.03
CA SER A 25 10.00 5.14 9.12
C SER A 25 10.60 4.19 8.09
N TYR A 26 11.08 4.75 6.97
CA TYR A 26 11.70 3.92 5.93
C TYR A 26 12.96 3.22 6.42
N LYS A 27 13.67 3.81 7.38
CA LYS A 27 14.84 3.22 8.03
C LYS A 27 14.44 1.98 8.84
N GLU A 28 13.45 2.09 9.72
CA GLU A 28 12.98 0.96 10.54
C GLU A 28 12.45 -0.18 9.67
N ILE A 29 11.71 0.13 8.59
CA ILE A 29 11.23 -0.88 7.64
C ILE A 29 12.41 -1.55 6.90
N SER A 30 13.43 -0.77 6.54
CA SER A 30 14.62 -1.27 5.85
C SER A 30 15.39 -2.27 6.73
N GLU A 31 15.52 -1.98 8.01
CA GLU A 31 16.15 -2.85 9.00
C GLU A 31 15.31 -4.11 9.24
N GLN A 32 14.00 -3.95 9.47
CA GLN A 32 13.08 -5.06 9.76
C GLN A 32 12.95 -6.06 8.61
N LEU A 33 13.04 -5.60 7.36
CA LEU A 33 12.92 -6.44 6.17
C LEU A 33 14.27 -6.77 5.52
N SER A 34 15.38 -6.30 6.10
CA SER A 34 16.74 -6.49 5.57
C SER A 34 16.86 -6.08 4.08
N ILE A 35 16.31 -4.91 3.74
CA ILE A 35 16.39 -4.29 2.42
C ILE A 35 16.93 -2.87 2.53
N SER A 36 17.35 -2.25 1.42
CA SER A 36 17.79 -0.85 1.48
C SER A 36 16.61 0.13 1.68
N PRO A 37 16.81 1.30 2.32
CA PRO A 37 15.79 2.35 2.37
C PRO A 37 15.27 2.77 1.00
N ARG A 38 16.14 2.73 -0.03
CA ARG A 38 15.76 3.00 -1.43
C ARG A 38 14.84 1.93 -2.00
N THR A 39 14.99 0.67 -1.57
CA THR A 39 14.08 -0.42 -1.90
C THR A 39 12.72 -0.21 -1.24
N VAL A 40 12.69 0.25 0.01
CA VAL A 40 11.45 0.63 0.73
C VAL A 40 10.71 1.73 -0.04
N GLU A 41 11.40 2.81 -0.38
CA GLU A 41 10.86 3.92 -1.17
C GLU A 41 10.28 3.42 -2.50
N LYS A 42 11.02 2.59 -3.25
CA LYS A 42 10.56 2.00 -4.51
C LYS A 42 9.30 1.16 -4.31
N HIS A 43 9.21 0.36 -3.24
CA HIS A 43 8.00 -0.40 -2.94
C HIS A 43 6.80 0.51 -2.64
N ILE A 44 6.99 1.59 -1.88
CA ILE A 44 5.93 2.57 -1.60
C ILE A 44 5.46 3.25 -2.89
N SER A 45 6.39 3.75 -3.72
CA SER A 45 6.05 4.41 -4.98
C SER A 45 5.29 3.47 -5.94
N LEU A 46 5.72 2.21 -6.03
CA LEU A 46 5.00 1.20 -6.82
C LEU A 46 3.64 0.83 -6.22
N ALA A 47 3.52 0.79 -4.89
CA ALA A 47 2.26 0.52 -4.22
C ALA A 47 1.25 1.63 -4.51
N ILE A 48 1.67 2.90 -4.36
CA ILE A 48 0.84 4.05 -4.67
C ILE A 48 0.43 4.03 -6.14
N LYS A 49 1.36 3.80 -7.08
CA LYS A 49 1.04 3.74 -8.51
C LYS A 49 0.02 2.65 -8.86
N GLN A 50 0.14 1.49 -8.23
CA GLN A 50 -0.82 0.40 -8.43
C GLN A 50 -2.18 0.72 -7.81
N LEU A 51 -2.20 1.29 -6.60
CA LEU A 51 -3.43 1.68 -5.91
C LEU A 51 -4.12 2.88 -6.57
N SER A 52 -3.35 3.83 -7.13
CA SER A 52 -3.87 5.02 -7.81
C SER A 52 -4.51 4.69 -9.15
N GLY A 53 -4.10 3.58 -9.79
CA GLY A 53 -4.84 3.02 -10.95
C GLY A 53 -6.26 2.58 -10.59
N TYR A 54 -6.52 2.32 -9.30
CA TYR A 54 -7.84 2.00 -8.75
C TYR A 54 -8.46 3.18 -8.01
N SER A 55 -7.94 4.42 -8.09
CA SER A 55 -8.33 5.54 -7.20
C SER A 55 -9.84 5.85 -7.18
N TYR A 56 -10.61 5.47 -8.20
CA TYR A 56 -12.05 5.66 -8.24
C TYR A 56 -12.83 4.40 -7.85
N VAL A 57 -12.22 3.21 -7.91
CA VAL A 57 -12.94 1.93 -7.77
C VAL A 57 -13.45 1.71 -6.34
N PRO A 58 -12.65 1.92 -5.27
CA PRO A 58 -13.17 1.87 -3.90
C PRO A 58 -14.22 2.95 -3.65
N ALA A 59 -14.07 4.14 -4.22
CA ALA A 59 -15.05 5.23 -4.07
C ALA A 59 -16.37 4.92 -4.80
N ILE A 60 -16.30 4.32 -5.99
CA ILE A 60 -17.47 3.89 -6.79
C ILE A 60 -18.20 2.73 -6.09
N ILE A 61 -17.47 1.73 -5.56
CA ILE A 61 -18.08 0.63 -4.80
C ILE A 61 -18.71 1.17 -3.50
N PHE A 62 -18.02 2.06 -2.79
CA PHE A 62 -18.55 2.69 -1.58
C PHE A 62 -19.80 3.55 -1.86
N LEU A 63 -19.81 4.29 -2.97
CA LEU A 63 -20.98 5.05 -3.43
C LEU A 63 -22.13 4.13 -3.86
N ALA A 64 -21.85 3.02 -4.55
CA ALA A 64 -22.86 2.08 -5.01
C ALA A 64 -23.54 1.31 -3.87
N GLU A 65 -22.77 0.93 -2.83
CA GLU A 65 -23.33 0.30 -1.63
C GLU A 65 -24.09 1.30 -0.73
N TYR A 66 -23.76 2.59 -0.78
CA TYR A 66 -24.50 3.65 -0.06
C TYR A 66 -25.84 4.02 -0.74
N LEU A 67 -26.01 3.70 -2.03
CA LEU A 67 -27.21 4.00 -2.82
C LEU A 67 -28.21 2.82 -2.90
N ARG A 68 -27.97 1.74 -2.17
CA ARG A 68 -28.90 0.61 -1.98
C ARG A 68 -29.62 0.76 -0.64
#